data_AF-A0A4Q3RFV4-F1
#
_entry.id   AF-A0A4Q3RFV4-F1
#
_cell.length_a   1.000
_cell.length_b   1.000
_cell.length_c   1.000
_cell.angle_alpha   90.00
_cell.angle_beta   90.00
_cell.angle_gamma   90.00
#
_symmetry.space_group_name_H-M   'P 1'
#
loop_
_entity.id
_entity.type
_entity.pdbx_description
1 polymer ?
#
loop_
_entity_poly.entity_id
_entity_poly.type
_entity_poly.pdbx_seq_one_letter_code
_entity_poly.pdbx_strand_id
1 'polypeptide(L)' 'MARIKINLPHSFLFNTTVPVRITDLNYGGHVGNDALLGIIHEIRMQFLKSLGYSSELEVAGSALIMS' A
#
# COMPACT_ATOMS: atom_id res chain seq x y z
N MET A 1 17.06 -2.75 13.24
CA MET A 1 17.02 -2.03 11.95
C MET A 1 17.36 -0.56 12.19
N ALA A 2 18.06 0.08 11.25
CA ALA A 2 18.37 1.51 11.34
C ALA A 2 17.08 2.33 11.38
N ARG A 3 16.98 3.30 12.29
CA ARG A 3 15.81 4.19 12.37
C ARG A 3 15.97 5.29 11.33
N ILE A 4 15.26 5.16 10.21
CA ILE A 4 15.14 6.23 9.20
C ILE A 4 14.09 7.22 9.70
N LYS A 5 14.42 8.51 9.73
CA LYS A 5 13.44 9.58 9.94
C LYS A 5 12.97 10.06 8.58
N ILE A 6 11.66 10.05 8.37
CA ILE A 6 11.02 10.51 7.12
C ILE A 6 10.23 11.76 7.46
N ASN A 7 10.42 12.84 6.70
CA ASN A 7 9.58 14.03 6.80
C ASN A 7 8.28 13.76 6.04
N LEU A 8 7.16 13.80 6.75
CA LEU A 8 5.84 13.61 6.15
C LEU A 8 5.35 14.91 5.50
N PRO A 9 4.57 14.84 4.41
CA PRO A 9 3.94 16.02 3.84
C PRO A 9 2.87 16.57 4.78
N HIS A 10 2.52 17.85 4.61
CA HIS A 10 1.44 18.49 5.37
C HIS A 10 0.04 17.91 5.06
N SER A 11 -0.14 17.36 3.86
CA SER A 11 -1.38 16.75 3.39
C SER A 11 -1.09 15.53 2.53
N PHE A 12 -1.93 14.51 2.64
CA PHE A 12 -1.87 13.31 1.79
C PHE A 12 -2.90 13.41 0.67
N LEU A 13 -2.52 12.98 -0.53
CA LEU A 13 -3.38 13.02 -1.72
C LEU A 13 -4.50 11.98 -1.69
N PHE A 14 -4.35 10.93 -0.88
CA PHE A 14 -5.27 9.82 -0.81
C PHE A 14 -5.27 9.21 0.59
N ASN A 15 -6.43 8.72 1.03
CA ASN A 15 -6.58 7.92 2.23
C ASN A 15 -7.58 6.80 1.96
N THR A 16 -7.36 5.66 2.60
CA THR A 16 -8.29 4.53 2.60
C THR A 16 -8.14 3.73 3.88
N THR A 17 -9.14 2.93 4.21
CA THR A 17 -9.15 2.03 5.36
C THR A 17 -9.12 0.59 4.85
N VAL A 18 -8.08 -0.16 5.23
CA VAL A 18 -7.96 -1.59 4.93
C VAL A 18 -8.12 -2.39 6.23
N PRO A 19 -9.05 -3.36 6.30
CA PRO A 19 -9.20 -4.18 7.49
C PRO A 19 -8.01 -5.14 7.63
N VAL A 20 -7.41 -5.16 8.81
CA VAL A 20 -6.37 -6.13 9.17
C VAL A 20 -7.03 -7.47 9.49
N ARG A 21 -6.58 -8.53 8.83
CA ARG A 21 -7.10 -9.90 8.97
C ARG A 21 -6.23 -10.69 9.95
N ILE A 22 -6.78 -11.77 10.49
CA ILE A 22 -6.03 -12.68 11.36
C ILE A 22 -4.77 -13.24 10.67
N THR A 23 -4.82 -13.42 9.35
CA THR A 23 -3.70 -13.88 8.52
C THR A 23 -2.60 -12.84 8.32
N ASP A 24 -2.90 -11.57 8.59
CA ASP A 24 -1.92 -10.49 8.47
C ASP A 24 -1.09 -10.34 9.75
N LEU A 25 -1.49 -11.01 10.83
CA LEU A 25 -0.87 -10.94 12.14
C LEU A 25 0.04 -12.15 12.40
N ASN A 26 1.17 -11.91 13.06
CA ASN A 26 1.99 -12.96 13.65
C ASN A 26 1.52 -13.30 15.08
N TYR A 27 2.06 -14.39 15.65
CA TYR A 27 1.73 -14.82 17.02
C TYR A 27 2.13 -13.81 18.12
N GLY A 28 2.94 -12.78 17.79
CA GLY A 28 3.24 -11.67 18.67
C GLY A 28 2.21 -10.53 18.63
N GLY A 29 1.12 -10.67 17.85
CA GLY A 29 0.07 -9.66 17.73
C GLY A 29 0.42 -8.47 16.84
N HIS A 30 1.49 -8.57 16.04
CA HIS A 30 1.90 -7.51 15.11
C HIS A 30 1.62 -7.92 13.67
N VAL A 31 1.43 -6.93 12.79
CA VAL A 31 1.36 -7.16 11.35
C VAL A 31 2.69 -7.77 10.86
N GLY A 32 2.60 -8.86 10.09
CA GLY A 32 3.74 -9.48 9.43
C GLY A 32 4.36 -8.55 8.38
N ASN A 33 5.68 -8.59 8.23
CA ASN A 33 6.37 -7.72 7.27
C ASN A 33 5.97 -8.04 5.82
N ASP A 34 5.76 -9.32 5.51
CA ASP A 34 5.24 -9.82 4.24
C ASP A 34 3.78 -9.40 4.01
N ALA A 35 2.94 -9.52 5.04
CA ALA A 35 1.54 -9.07 4.97
C ALA A 35 1.44 -7.56 4.70
N LEU A 36 2.30 -6.75 5.34
CA LEU A 36 2.36 -5.31 5.12
C LEU A 36 2.60 -4.97 3.65
N LEU A 37 3.48 -5.70 2.97
CA LEU A 37 3.77 -5.47 1.55
C LEU A 37 2.52 -5.69 0.67
N GLY A 38 1.78 -6.77 0.94
CA GLY A 38 0.51 -7.05 0.27
C GLY A 38 -0.55 -5.98 0.55
N ILE A 39 -0.66 -5.52 1.80
CA ILE A 39 -1.59 -4.45 2.19
C ILE A 39 -1.26 -3.14 1.45
N ILE A 40 0.02 -2.77 1.36
CA ILE A 40 0.45 -1.57 0.63
C ILE A 40 0.13 -1.71 -0.87
N HIS A 41 0.29 -2.91 -1.43
CA HIS A 41 -0.05 -3.17 -2.83
C HIS A 41 -1.56 -3.03 -3.10
N GLU A 42 -2.41 -3.52 -2.20
CA GLU A 42 -3.87 -3.30 -2.25
C GLU A 42 -4.21 -1.81 -2.18
N ILE A 43 -3.57 -1.06 -1.27
CA ILE A 43 -3.75 0.41 -1.17
C ILE A 43 -3.36 1.10 -2.47
N ARG A 44 -2.30 0.67 -3.15
CA ARG A 44 -1.89 1.21 -4.46
C ARG A 44 -2.97 0.99 -5.51
N MET A 45 -3.55 -0.21 -5.59
CA MET A 45 -4.67 -0.50 -6.49
C MET A 45 -5.89 0.38 -6.19
N GLN A 46 -6.22 0.59 -4.92
CA GLN A 46 -7.33 1.47 -4.53
C GLN A 46 -7.06 2.94 -4.88
N PHE A 47 -5.83 3.41 -4.71
CA PHE A 47 -5.40 4.75 -5.13
C PHE A 47 -5.54 4.92 -6.66
N LEU A 48 -5.03 3.99 -7.44
CA LEU A 48 -5.13 4.03 -8.92
C LEU A 48 -6.59 4.03 -9.36
N LYS A 49 -7.42 3.21 -8.73
CA LYS A 49 -8.87 3.19 -8.95
C LYS A 49 -9.52 4.54 -8.63
N SER A 50 -9.09 5.22 -7.57
CA SER A 50 -9.59 6.56 -7.23
C SER A 50 -9.29 7.62 -8.28
N LEU A 51 -8.25 7.39 -9.10
CA LEU A 51 -7.87 8.24 -10.23
C LEU A 51 -8.52 7.81 -11.56
N GLY A 52 -9.34 6.74 -11.54
CA GLY A 52 -10.02 6.22 -12.73
C GLY A 52 -9.28 5.14 -13.50
N TYR A 53 -8.13 4.66 -13.00
CA TYR A 53 -7.41 3.53 -13.62
C TYR A 53 -7.99 2.20 -13.17
N SER A 54 -8.13 1.25 -14.09
CA SER A 54 -8.68 -0.08 -13.81
C SER A 54 -7.62 -1.11 -13.39
N SER A 55 -6.36 -0.87 -13.74
CA SER A 55 -5.27 -1.84 -13.64
C SER A 55 -3.91 -1.15 -13.59
N GLU A 56 -2.93 -1.79 -12.94
CA GLU A 56 -1.52 -1.36 -12.96
C GLU A 56 -0.80 -1.66 -14.27
N LEU A 57 -1.37 -2.50 -15.13
CA LEU A 57 -0.85 -2.79 -16.46
C LEU A 57 -1.14 -1.66 -17.45
N GLU A 58 -2.06 -0.75 -17.12
CA GLU A 58 -2.49 0.35 -17.98
C GLU A 58 -2.75 1.62 -17.16
N VAL A 59 -1.67 2.31 -16.82
CA VAL A 59 -1.68 3.60 -16.13
C VAL A 59 -1.08 4.64 -17.07
N ALA A 60 -1.91 5.53 -17.60
CA ALA A 60 -1.50 6.62 -18.51
C ALA A 60 -0.63 6.15 -19.70
N GLY A 61 -0.95 4.99 -20.29
CA GLY A 61 -0.21 4.42 -21.42
C GLY A 61 1.08 3.66 -21.05
N SER A 62 1.26 3.30 -19.79
CA SER A 62 2.40 2.50 -19.30
C SER A 62 1.97 1.50 -18.23
N ALA A 63 2.83 0.52 -17.93
CA ALA A 63 2.61 -0.42 -16.83
C ALA A 63 3.52 -0.09 -15.63
N LEU A 64 3.01 -0.35 -14.42
CA LEU A 64 3.78 -0.22 -13.18
C LEU A 64 4.42 -1.57 -12.82
N ILE A 65 5.72 -1.57 -12.53
CA ILE A 65 6.44 -2.74 -12.01
C ILE A 65 6.73 -2.52 -10.53
N MET A 66 6.47 -3.55 -9.73
CA MET A 66 6.89 -3.59 -8.34
C MET A 66 8.39 -3.96 -8.30
N SER A 67 9.23 -2.97 -8.03
CA SER A 67 10.71 -3.09 -8.03
C SER A 67 11.29 -3.32 -6.65
#